data_AF-A0A7C3SS55-F1
#
_entry.id   AF-A0A7C3SS55-F1
#
_cell.length_a   1.000
_cell.length_b   1.000
_cell.length_c   1.000
_cell.angle_alpha   90.00
_cell.angle_beta   90.00
_cell.angle_gamma   90.00
#
_symmetry.space_group_name_H-M   'P 1'
#
loop_
_entity.id
_entity.type
_entity.pdbx_description
1 polymer ?
#
loop_
_entity_poly.entity_id
_entity_poly.type
_entity_poly.pdbx_seq_one_letter_code
_entity_poly.pdbx_strand_id
1 'polypeptide(L)'
;MKVKKYYKIIFEFILILFLIVFSVILSEKFLRDWHGPGGSISTDLYIPSILFACGKGFVNTNPSEIPHLRSFLDFNEQIFSPSYIPPEFQAQEMDTYQQYHRYLIYTVGMVWRIFGISWEVLRWFLVFLYALTILIVYSIARVFLPSYFAVFVAGYYFVNIEITLVILPILRDFARAPFILTVILILFYLIQGKRTNRRFLLICLLSGLTCGIGIGFRRDLLMFFILALFVLSIVPKQNHIPKIPVR
;
A
#
# COMPACT_ATOMS: atom_id res chain seq x y z
N MET A 1 7.60 0.52 39.16
CA MET A 1 6.62 0.17 38.10
C MET A 1 6.82 0.94 36.78
N LYS A 2 7.17 2.25 36.81
CA LYS A 2 7.44 3.04 35.58
C LYS A 2 8.63 2.53 34.74
N VAL A 3 9.73 2.14 35.38
CA VAL A 3 10.96 1.66 34.72
C VAL A 3 10.71 0.44 33.82
N LYS A 4 9.95 -0.57 34.27
CA LYS A 4 9.57 -1.74 33.46
C LYS A 4 8.71 -1.39 32.23
N LYS A 5 7.93 -0.29 32.29
CA LYS A 5 7.12 0.18 31.15
C LYS A 5 7.99 0.80 30.05
N TYR A 6 9.02 1.56 30.42
CA TYR A 6 9.96 2.14 29.45
C TYR A 6 10.75 1.06 28.71
N TYR A 7 11.28 0.06 29.39
CA TYR A 7 11.98 -1.06 28.74
C TYR A 7 11.09 -1.79 27.73
N LYS A 8 9.80 -1.99 28.05
CA LYS A 8 8.86 -2.60 27.11
C LYS A 8 8.64 -1.75 25.86
N ILE A 9 8.49 -0.43 26.01
CA ILE A 9 8.31 0.48 24.86
C ILE A 9 9.56 0.52 23.99
N ILE A 10 10.74 0.64 24.61
CA ILE A 10 12.03 0.65 23.91
C ILE A 10 12.21 -0.67 23.15
N PHE A 11 11.90 -1.80 23.79
CA PHE A 11 11.98 -3.11 23.15
C PHE A 11 11.05 -3.21 21.93
N GLU A 12 9.81 -2.77 22.03
CA GLU A 12 8.87 -2.76 20.88
C GLU A 12 9.38 -1.85 19.75
N PHE A 13 9.95 -0.70 20.09
CA PHE A 13 10.52 0.21 19.10
C PHE A 13 11.71 -0.43 18.37
N ILE A 14 12.59 -1.12 19.10
CA ILE A 14 13.72 -1.87 18.51
C ILE A 14 13.20 -2.96 17.57
N LEU A 15 12.15 -3.70 17.94
CA LEU A 15 11.56 -4.72 17.08
C LEU A 15 10.97 -4.13 15.80
N ILE A 16 10.24 -3.01 15.91
CA ILE A 16 9.69 -2.30 14.74
C ILE A 16 10.80 -1.80 13.83
N LEU A 17 11.84 -1.18 14.41
CA LEU A 17 12.99 -0.69 13.65
C LEU A 17 13.72 -1.84 12.95
N PHE A 18 13.90 -2.96 13.63
CA PHE A 18 14.47 -4.17 13.04
C PHE A 18 13.65 -4.66 11.84
N LEU A 19 12.33 -4.74 11.96
CA LEU A 19 11.45 -5.13 10.85
C LEU A 19 11.55 -4.17 9.66
N ILE A 20 11.62 -2.86 9.93
CA ILE A 20 11.78 -1.84 8.87
C ILE A 20 13.13 -2.02 8.17
N VAL A 21 14.24 -2.05 8.91
CA VAL A 21 15.58 -2.18 8.32
C VAL A 21 15.68 -3.48 7.52
N PHE A 22 15.20 -4.58 8.07
CA PHE A 22 15.19 -5.87 7.39
C PHE A 22 14.34 -5.84 6.11
N SER A 23 13.18 -5.18 6.15
CA SER A 23 12.32 -5.03 4.97
C SER A 23 12.96 -4.24 3.85
N VAL A 24 13.66 -3.16 4.18
CA VAL A 24 14.36 -2.31 3.22
C VAL A 24 15.48 -3.11 2.57
N ILE A 25 16.30 -3.81 3.35
CA ILE A 25 17.41 -4.63 2.83
C ILE A 25 16.89 -5.70 1.86
N LEU A 26 15.81 -6.41 2.23
CA LEU A 26 15.28 -7.49 1.41
C LEU A 26 14.62 -6.98 0.12
N SER A 27 13.80 -5.94 0.21
CA SER A 27 13.12 -5.36 -0.95
C SER A 27 14.09 -4.67 -1.91
N GLU A 28 15.09 -3.93 -1.42
CA GLU A 28 16.14 -3.35 -2.26
C GLU A 28 16.96 -4.41 -2.98
N LYS A 29 17.31 -5.51 -2.30
CA LYS A 29 18.02 -6.63 -2.94
C LYS A 29 17.21 -7.22 -4.09
N PHE A 30 15.89 -7.33 -3.92
CA PHE A 30 15.00 -7.89 -4.93
C PHE A 30 14.69 -6.91 -6.08
N LEU A 31 14.60 -5.62 -5.77
CA LEU A 31 14.29 -4.57 -6.74
C LEU A 31 15.52 -3.97 -7.44
N ARG A 32 16.73 -4.48 -7.16
CA ARG A 32 17.98 -3.96 -7.72
C ARG A 32 18.00 -4.00 -9.25
N ASP A 33 17.49 -5.08 -9.84
CA ASP A 33 17.40 -5.28 -11.29
C ASP A 33 15.96 -5.10 -11.78
N TRP A 34 15.22 -4.19 -11.15
CA TRP A 34 13.82 -3.93 -11.48
C TRP A 34 13.68 -3.12 -12.78
N HIS A 35 12.94 -3.68 -13.74
CA HIS A 35 12.67 -3.07 -15.05
C HIS A 35 11.22 -2.59 -15.18
N GLY A 36 10.66 -2.09 -14.07
CA GLY A 36 9.43 -1.31 -14.11
C GLY A 36 8.15 -1.92 -13.56
N PRO A 37 7.15 -1.06 -13.30
CA PRO A 37 5.94 -1.43 -12.56
C PRO A 37 4.87 -2.13 -13.41
N GLY A 38 5.08 -2.29 -14.72
CA GLY A 38 4.07 -2.74 -15.66
C GLY A 38 3.59 -4.17 -15.40
N GLY A 39 4.51 -5.07 -15.04
CA GLY A 39 4.18 -6.49 -14.95
C GLY A 39 3.56 -6.98 -16.26
N SER A 40 2.33 -7.49 -16.20
CA SER A 40 1.56 -7.94 -17.38
C SER A 40 0.86 -6.81 -18.16
N ILE A 41 0.92 -5.57 -17.69
CA ILE A 41 0.33 -4.39 -18.35
C ILE A 41 1.44 -3.42 -18.76
N SER A 42 1.20 -2.64 -19.82
CA SER A 42 2.09 -1.57 -20.24
C SER A 42 2.30 -0.52 -19.14
N THR A 43 3.50 0.06 -19.10
CA THR A 43 3.87 1.20 -18.26
C THR A 43 3.09 2.46 -18.66
N ASP A 44 2.44 2.46 -19.83
CA ASP A 44 1.52 3.50 -20.31
C ASP A 44 0.38 3.79 -19.31
N LEU A 45 0.06 2.87 -18.39
CA LEU A 45 -0.87 3.10 -17.28
C LEU A 45 -0.53 4.37 -16.47
N TYR A 46 0.75 4.74 -16.41
CA TYR A 46 1.24 5.85 -15.60
C TYR A 46 1.38 7.17 -16.37
N ILE A 47 1.00 7.24 -17.65
CA ILE A 47 1.02 8.51 -18.42
C ILE A 47 0.27 9.63 -17.70
N PRO A 48 -0.96 9.43 -17.16
CA PRO A 48 -1.65 10.49 -16.44
C PRO A 48 -0.94 10.90 -15.15
N SER A 49 -0.18 9.99 -14.52
CA SER A 49 0.66 10.31 -13.36
C SER A 49 1.77 11.29 -13.73
N ILE A 50 2.43 11.07 -14.87
CA ILE A 50 3.52 11.92 -15.38
C ILE A 50 2.96 13.31 -15.70
N LEU A 51 1.88 13.39 -16.49
CA LEU A 51 1.26 14.66 -16.88
C LEU A 51 0.74 15.43 -15.66
N PHE A 52 0.16 14.73 -14.68
CA PHE A 52 -0.27 15.34 -13.43
C PHE A 52 0.90 15.91 -12.62
N ALA A 53 2.01 15.17 -12.51
CA ALA A 53 3.21 15.63 -11.81
C ALA A 53 3.82 16.87 -12.50
N CYS A 54 3.75 16.94 -13.83
CA CYS A 54 4.16 18.09 -14.64
C CYS A 54 3.18 19.28 -14.60
N GLY A 55 2.04 19.16 -13.91
CA GLY A 55 1.04 20.23 -13.82
C GLY A 55 0.16 20.40 -15.06
N LYS A 56 0.15 19.42 -15.98
CA LYS A 56 -0.66 19.44 -17.22
C LYS A 56 -2.09 18.89 -17.03
N GLY A 57 -2.44 18.53 -15.80
CA GLY A 57 -3.74 17.94 -15.47
C GLY A 57 -3.71 16.42 -15.40
N PHE A 58 -4.83 15.82 -14.99
CA PHE A 58 -4.98 14.37 -14.89
C PHE A 58 -5.65 13.83 -16.16
N VAL A 59 -4.88 13.82 -17.24
CA VAL A 59 -5.30 13.48 -18.61
C VAL A 59 -4.37 12.43 -19.20
N ASN A 60 -4.72 11.85 -20.34
CA ASN A 60 -3.86 10.95 -21.09
C ASN A 60 -3.28 11.64 -22.33
N THR A 61 -2.30 11.03 -22.99
CA THR A 61 -1.77 11.46 -24.29
C THR A 61 -1.16 10.27 -25.01
N ASN A 62 -1.00 10.36 -26.32
CA ASN A 62 -0.25 9.36 -27.08
C ASN A 62 1.26 9.49 -26.77
N PRO A 63 1.92 8.46 -26.20
CA PRO A 63 3.34 8.55 -25.85
C PRO A 63 4.24 8.63 -27.09
N SER A 64 3.79 8.16 -28.26
CA SER A 64 4.58 8.21 -29.50
C SER A 64 4.76 9.63 -30.06
N GLU A 65 3.94 10.59 -29.63
CA GLU A 65 4.04 11.99 -30.05
C GLU A 65 5.09 12.78 -29.24
N ILE A 66 5.53 12.24 -28.11
CA ILE A 66 6.52 12.87 -27.21
C ILE A 66 7.69 11.89 -27.02
N PRO A 67 8.78 12.01 -27.79
CA PRO A 67 9.87 11.01 -27.79
C PRO A 67 10.44 10.69 -26.40
N HIS A 68 10.69 11.70 -25.56
CA HIS A 68 11.18 11.49 -24.19
C HIS A 68 10.18 10.76 -23.29
N LEU A 69 8.87 10.94 -23.53
CA LEU A 69 7.83 10.24 -22.76
C LEU A 69 7.88 8.76 -23.09
N ARG A 70 7.99 8.40 -24.37
CA ARG A 70 8.13 7.00 -24.78
C ARG A 70 9.42 6.38 -24.24
N SER A 71 10.56 7.07 -24.37
CA SER A 71 11.86 6.62 -23.84
C SER A 71 11.81 6.37 -22.33
N PHE A 72 11.14 7.25 -21.57
CA PHE A 72 10.95 7.06 -20.14
C PHE A 72 10.06 5.85 -19.81
N LEU A 73 8.93 5.69 -20.50
CA LEU A 73 8.00 4.56 -20.31
C LEU A 73 8.64 3.21 -20.66
N ASP A 74 9.57 3.19 -21.64
CA ASP A 74 10.33 2.03 -22.06
C ASP A 74 11.59 1.76 -21.21
N PHE A 75 11.78 2.48 -20.10
CA PHE A 75 12.93 2.33 -19.18
C PHE A 75 14.30 2.73 -19.76
N ASN A 76 14.31 3.35 -20.95
CA ASN A 76 15.53 3.89 -21.56
C ASN A 76 16.00 5.17 -20.85
N GLU A 77 15.07 5.93 -20.26
CA GLU A 77 15.35 7.07 -19.39
C GLU A 77 14.90 6.79 -17.95
N GLN A 78 15.75 7.09 -16.96
CA GLN A 78 15.45 6.89 -15.54
C GLN A 78 14.76 8.09 -14.87
N ILE A 79 14.87 9.26 -15.49
CA ILE A 79 14.39 10.55 -14.97
C ILE A 79 13.68 11.26 -16.11
N PHE A 80 12.53 11.87 -15.82
CA PHE A 80 11.76 12.64 -16.80
C PHE A 80 11.63 14.10 -16.35
N SER A 81 11.86 15.04 -17.27
CA SER A 81 11.71 16.46 -17.01
C SER A 81 10.37 16.99 -17.53
N PRO A 82 9.64 17.82 -16.76
CA PRO A 82 8.45 18.51 -17.25
C PRO A 82 8.67 19.37 -18.50
N SER A 83 9.91 19.84 -18.72
CA SER A 83 10.27 20.64 -19.90
C SER A 83 10.23 19.84 -21.21
N TYR A 84 10.19 18.51 -21.15
CA TYR A 84 10.10 17.66 -22.33
C TYR A 84 8.68 17.58 -22.91
N ILE A 85 7.67 18.01 -22.15
CA ILE A 85 6.29 18.06 -22.63
C ILE A 85 6.09 19.38 -23.36
N PRO A 86 5.70 19.36 -24.65
CA PRO A 86 5.46 20.59 -25.39
C PRO A 86 4.32 21.40 -24.76
N PRO A 87 4.32 22.74 -24.93
CA PRO A 87 3.25 23.60 -24.41
C PRO A 87 1.87 23.17 -24.94
N GLU A 88 1.82 22.81 -26.22
CA GLU A 88 0.66 22.27 -26.91
C GLU A 88 0.86 20.77 -27.15
N PHE A 89 -0.03 19.95 -26.61
CA PHE A 89 -0.09 18.52 -26.85
C PHE A 89 -1.54 18.07 -26.93
N GLN A 90 -1.81 16.95 -27.59
CA GLN A 90 -3.16 16.43 -27.72
C GLN A 90 -3.58 15.68 -26.45
N ALA A 91 -4.22 16.38 -25.53
CA ALA A 91 -4.81 15.74 -24.36
C ALA A 91 -5.94 14.79 -24.76
N GLN A 92 -5.91 13.58 -24.21
CA GLN A 92 -6.89 12.53 -24.43
C GLN A 92 -7.58 12.16 -23.11
N GLU A 93 -8.78 11.59 -23.23
CA GLU A 93 -9.46 11.00 -22.08
C GLU A 93 -8.69 9.77 -21.57
N MET A 94 -8.85 9.49 -20.28
CA MET A 94 -8.26 8.30 -19.68
C MET A 94 -8.88 7.04 -20.28
N ASP A 95 -8.03 6.06 -20.57
CA ASP A 95 -8.53 4.75 -20.98
C ASP A 95 -9.27 4.04 -19.82
N THR A 96 -10.03 2.99 -20.14
CA THR A 96 -10.82 2.24 -19.16
C THR A 96 -9.96 1.64 -18.04
N TYR A 97 -8.74 1.19 -18.34
CA TYR A 97 -7.83 0.63 -17.33
C TYR A 97 -7.30 1.72 -16.38
N GLN A 98 -6.97 2.89 -16.90
CA GLN A 98 -6.56 4.06 -16.11
C GLN A 98 -7.71 4.52 -15.21
N GLN A 99 -8.95 4.56 -15.72
CA GLN A 99 -10.13 4.89 -14.92
C GLN A 99 -10.34 3.91 -13.76
N TYR A 100 -10.04 2.62 -13.96
CA TYR A 100 -10.17 1.60 -12.90
C TYR A 100 -9.16 1.75 -11.77
N HIS A 101 -7.98 2.33 -12.05
CA HIS A 101 -6.87 2.46 -11.12
C HIS A 101 -6.61 3.92 -10.74
N ARG A 102 -7.66 4.75 -10.75
CA ARG A 102 -7.56 6.21 -10.61
C ARG A 102 -6.78 6.65 -9.36
N TYR A 103 -7.01 6.02 -8.20
CA TYR A 103 -6.29 6.42 -6.97
C TYR A 103 -4.85 5.94 -6.96
N LEU A 104 -4.55 4.80 -7.58
CA LEU A 104 -3.17 4.35 -7.79
C LEU A 104 -2.41 5.37 -8.64
N ILE A 105 -2.96 5.74 -9.79
CA ILE A 105 -2.33 6.68 -10.73
C ILE A 105 -2.15 8.06 -10.07
N TYR A 106 -3.18 8.57 -9.38
CA TYR A 106 -3.03 9.81 -8.61
C TYR A 106 -1.95 9.72 -7.53
N THR A 107 -1.86 8.58 -6.83
CA THR A 107 -0.84 8.39 -5.79
C THR A 107 0.56 8.43 -6.40
N VAL A 108 0.79 7.74 -7.51
CA VAL A 108 2.07 7.79 -8.25
C VAL A 108 2.36 9.21 -8.73
N GLY A 109 1.38 9.90 -9.30
CA GLY A 109 1.53 11.28 -9.76
C GLY A 109 1.86 12.24 -8.61
N MET A 110 1.25 12.08 -7.43
CA MET A 110 1.57 12.86 -6.24
C MET A 110 2.98 12.59 -5.72
N VAL A 111 3.39 11.31 -5.66
CA VAL A 111 4.75 10.92 -5.28
C VAL A 111 5.77 11.58 -6.22
N TRP A 112 5.57 11.48 -7.53
CA TRP A 112 6.44 12.13 -8.50
C TRP A 112 6.39 13.65 -8.48
N ARG A 113 5.24 14.26 -8.15
CA ARG A 113 5.15 15.71 -7.99
C ARG A 113 5.98 16.23 -6.82
N ILE A 114 6.10 15.44 -5.75
CA ILE A 114 6.82 15.84 -4.54
C ILE A 114 8.32 15.53 -4.64
N PHE A 115 8.68 14.35 -5.18
CA PHE A 115 10.06 13.86 -5.17
C PHE A 115 10.76 13.92 -6.54
N GLY A 116 10.05 14.29 -7.60
CA GLY A 116 10.53 14.27 -8.98
C GLY A 116 10.10 13.01 -9.73
N ILE A 117 10.01 13.10 -11.06
CA ILE A 117 9.59 12.00 -11.93
C ILE A 117 10.81 11.12 -12.22
N SER A 118 10.89 10.00 -11.51
CA SER A 118 11.95 9.02 -11.70
C SER A 118 11.48 7.62 -11.32
N TRP A 119 12.00 6.61 -12.01
CA TRP A 119 11.77 5.21 -11.65
C TRP A 119 12.39 4.85 -10.28
N GLU A 120 13.51 5.48 -9.92
CA GLU A 120 14.14 5.32 -8.60
C GLU A 120 13.18 5.71 -7.47
N VAL A 121 12.49 6.84 -7.60
CA VAL A 121 11.48 7.30 -6.63
C VAL A 121 10.36 6.27 -6.51
N LEU A 122 9.93 5.68 -7.62
CA LEU A 122 8.88 4.66 -7.61
C LEU A 122 9.36 3.34 -6.99
N ARG A 123 10.64 2.98 -7.17
CA ARG A 123 11.28 1.85 -6.47
C ARG A 123 11.23 2.06 -4.96
N TRP A 124 11.64 3.23 -4.47
CA TRP A 124 11.57 3.56 -3.05
C TRP A 124 10.13 3.59 -2.51
N PHE A 125 9.17 3.99 -3.34
CA PHE A 125 7.75 3.88 -2.99
C PHE A 125 7.29 2.42 -2.82
N LEU A 126 7.77 1.50 -3.67
CA LEU A 126 7.53 0.06 -3.50
C LEU A 126 8.17 -0.47 -2.21
N VAL A 127 9.41 -0.10 -1.91
CA VAL A 127 10.09 -0.43 -0.65
C VAL A 127 9.29 0.05 0.56
N PHE A 128 8.76 1.28 0.50
CA PHE A 128 7.90 1.82 1.54
C PHE A 128 6.59 1.02 1.70
N LEU A 129 5.89 0.73 0.61
CA LEU A 129 4.67 -0.07 0.64
C LEU A 129 4.94 -1.48 1.19
N TYR A 130 6.09 -2.05 0.85
CA TYR A 130 6.53 -3.34 1.38
C TYR A 130 6.65 -3.23 2.90
N ALA A 131 7.54 -2.37 3.40
CA ALA A 131 7.75 -2.13 4.83
C ALA A 131 6.43 -1.89 5.60
N LEU A 132 5.52 -1.07 5.04
CA LEU A 132 4.21 -0.81 5.62
C LEU A 132 3.37 -2.09 5.74
N THR A 133 3.32 -2.91 4.69
CA THR A 133 2.59 -4.19 4.66
C THR A 133 3.08 -5.10 5.79
N ILE A 134 4.38 -5.17 6.03
CA ILE A 134 4.93 -5.97 7.14
C ILE A 134 4.51 -5.42 8.49
N LEU A 135 4.59 -4.11 8.69
CA LEU A 135 4.20 -3.52 9.98
C LEU A 135 2.72 -3.82 10.27
N ILE A 136 1.88 -3.91 9.24
CA ILE A 136 0.49 -4.34 9.38
C ILE A 136 0.42 -5.84 9.72
N VAL A 137 1.17 -6.73 9.06
CA VAL A 137 1.24 -8.18 9.41
C VAL A 137 1.69 -8.36 10.86
N TYR A 138 2.75 -7.67 11.27
CA TYR A 138 3.21 -7.66 12.65
C TYR A 138 2.10 -7.18 13.59
N SER A 139 1.40 -6.10 13.25
CA SER A 139 0.28 -5.58 14.04
C SER A 139 -0.87 -6.59 14.16
N ILE A 140 -1.20 -7.31 13.08
CA ILE A 140 -2.18 -8.41 13.09
C ILE A 140 -1.72 -9.50 14.05
N ALA A 141 -0.47 -9.96 13.93
CA ALA A 141 0.08 -10.97 14.82
C ALA A 141 0.08 -10.50 16.28
N ARG A 142 0.36 -9.22 16.54
CA ARG A 142 0.31 -8.62 17.90
C ARG A 142 -1.06 -8.64 18.54
N VAL A 143 -2.14 -8.73 17.75
CA VAL A 143 -3.50 -8.88 18.29
C VAL A 143 -3.67 -10.22 19.02
N PHE A 144 -2.98 -11.28 18.57
CA PHE A 144 -3.13 -12.64 19.11
C PHE A 144 -1.91 -13.13 19.89
N LEU A 145 -0.73 -12.57 19.62
CA LEU A 145 0.56 -13.05 20.11
C LEU A 145 1.34 -11.95 20.84
N PRO A 146 2.21 -12.31 21.81
CA PRO A 146 3.16 -11.37 22.39
C PRO A 146 4.20 -10.94 21.35
N SER A 147 4.90 -9.84 21.63
CA SER A 147 5.72 -9.14 20.64
C SER A 147 6.81 -9.95 19.97
N TYR A 148 7.50 -10.79 20.74
CA TYR A 148 8.57 -11.63 20.22
C TYR A 148 8.05 -12.66 19.21
N PHE A 149 6.92 -13.33 19.48
CA PHE A 149 6.32 -14.25 18.51
C PHE A 149 5.74 -13.53 17.30
N ALA A 150 5.17 -12.35 17.47
CA ALA A 150 4.68 -11.55 16.36
C ALA A 150 5.79 -11.16 15.37
N VAL A 151 7.00 -10.86 15.86
CA VAL A 151 8.17 -10.62 15.00
C VAL A 151 8.57 -11.87 14.24
N PHE A 152 8.49 -13.07 14.83
CA PHE A 152 8.75 -14.30 14.09
C PHE A 152 7.70 -14.57 13.01
N VAL A 153 6.42 -14.29 13.26
CA VAL A 153 5.37 -14.43 12.23
C VAL A 153 5.60 -13.44 11.08
N ALA A 154 5.85 -12.17 11.40
CA ALA A 154 6.18 -11.17 10.38
C ALA A 154 7.48 -11.54 9.65
N GLY A 155 8.53 -11.91 10.38
CA GLY A 155 9.82 -12.43 9.91
C GLY A 155 9.69 -13.62 8.96
N TYR A 156 8.87 -14.60 9.32
CA TYR A 156 8.61 -15.77 8.51
C TYR A 156 7.89 -15.41 7.20
N TYR A 157 6.92 -14.50 7.27
CA TYR A 157 6.23 -13.96 6.10
C TYR A 157 7.22 -13.32 5.10
N PHE A 158 8.28 -12.67 5.58
CA PHE A 158 9.35 -12.13 4.73
C PHE A 158 10.18 -13.18 4.01
N VAL A 159 10.64 -14.19 4.75
CA VAL A 159 11.69 -15.10 4.26
C VAL A 159 11.12 -16.16 3.33
N ASN A 160 9.90 -16.61 3.60
CA ASN A 160 9.36 -17.81 2.95
C ASN A 160 8.29 -17.54 1.89
N ILE A 161 7.74 -16.33 1.81
CA ILE A 161 6.72 -16.03 0.81
C ILE A 161 7.39 -15.37 -0.39
N GLU A 162 8.05 -16.21 -1.18
CA GLU A 162 8.55 -15.85 -2.52
C GLU A 162 7.47 -15.13 -3.35
N ILE A 163 6.20 -15.53 -3.17
CA ILE A 163 5.04 -14.93 -3.84
C ILE A 163 4.96 -13.41 -3.62
N THR A 164 5.22 -12.93 -2.40
CA THR A 164 5.10 -11.50 -2.08
C THR A 164 6.21 -10.71 -2.77
N LEU A 165 7.43 -11.26 -2.80
CA LEU A 165 8.54 -10.64 -3.52
C LEU A 165 8.32 -10.68 -5.04
N VAL A 166 7.78 -11.76 -5.59
CA VAL A 166 7.43 -11.87 -7.02
C VAL A 166 6.38 -10.84 -7.43
N ILE A 167 5.41 -10.54 -6.57
CA ILE A 167 4.36 -9.55 -6.85
C ILE A 167 4.84 -8.11 -6.60
N LEU A 168 5.83 -7.90 -5.72
CA LEU A 168 6.33 -6.57 -5.32
C LEU A 168 6.69 -5.66 -6.51
N PRO A 169 7.43 -6.11 -7.55
CA PRO A 169 7.71 -5.31 -8.75
C PRO A 169 6.46 -4.77 -9.47
N ILE A 170 5.33 -5.47 -9.35
CA ILE A 170 4.08 -5.12 -10.02
C ILE A 170 3.30 -4.19 -9.09
N LEU A 171 3.62 -2.90 -9.12
CA LEU A 171 3.08 -1.89 -8.21
C LEU A 171 1.56 -1.95 -8.06
N ARG A 172 0.85 -2.08 -9.18
CA ARG A 172 -0.61 -2.21 -9.19
C ARG A 172 -1.10 -3.37 -8.32
N ASP A 173 -0.45 -4.53 -8.42
CA ASP A 173 -0.88 -5.78 -7.78
C ASP A 173 -0.44 -5.86 -6.33
N PHE A 174 0.68 -5.22 -6.01
CA PHE A 174 1.21 -5.14 -4.66
C PHE A 174 0.51 -4.06 -3.82
N ALA A 175 0.18 -2.90 -4.40
CA ALA A 175 -0.35 -1.75 -3.67
C ALA A 175 -1.70 -1.99 -2.95
N ARG A 176 -2.44 -3.06 -3.31
CA ARG A 176 -3.65 -3.49 -2.58
C ARG A 176 -3.37 -4.16 -1.23
N ALA A 177 -2.20 -4.79 -1.06
CA ALA A 177 -1.86 -5.57 0.13
C ALA A 177 -2.01 -4.78 1.44
N PRO A 178 -1.48 -3.55 1.59
CA PRO A 178 -1.63 -2.80 2.84
C PRO A 178 -3.09 -2.48 3.17
N PHE A 179 -3.94 -2.19 2.17
CA PHE A 179 -5.35 -1.92 2.41
C PHE A 179 -6.10 -3.17 2.88
N ILE A 180 -5.90 -4.30 2.20
CA ILE A 180 -6.51 -5.59 2.56
C ILE A 180 -6.15 -5.97 3.99
N LEU A 181 -4.86 -5.94 4.32
CA LEU A 181 -4.38 -6.32 5.65
C LEU A 181 -4.83 -5.31 6.71
N THR A 182 -4.92 -4.01 6.39
CA THR A 182 -5.45 -3.01 7.33
C THR A 182 -6.92 -3.26 7.64
N VAL A 183 -7.74 -3.62 6.65
CA VAL A 183 -9.15 -4.00 6.90
C VAL A 183 -9.21 -5.20 7.85
N ILE A 184 -8.40 -6.24 7.59
CA ILE A 184 -8.32 -7.43 8.46
C ILE A 184 -7.89 -7.04 9.88
N LEU A 185 -6.87 -6.19 10.03
CA LEU A 185 -6.38 -5.69 11.31
C LEU A 185 -7.49 -4.96 12.09
N ILE A 186 -8.21 -4.06 11.41
CA ILE A 186 -9.34 -3.32 12.00
C ILE A 186 -10.42 -4.28 12.49
N LEU A 187 -10.76 -5.30 11.71
CA LEU A 187 -11.76 -6.32 12.09
C LEU A 187 -11.28 -7.18 13.27
N PHE A 188 -10.00 -7.55 13.33
CA PHE A 188 -9.47 -8.27 14.50
C PHE A 188 -9.48 -7.42 15.77
N TYR A 189 -9.17 -6.12 15.66
CA TYR A 189 -9.33 -5.19 16.77
C TYR A 189 -10.79 -5.01 17.22
N LEU A 190 -11.77 -5.19 16.32
CA LEU A 190 -13.18 -5.22 16.70
C LEU A 190 -13.50 -6.45 17.55
N ILE A 191 -13.05 -7.62 17.11
CA ILE A 191 -13.38 -8.91 17.71
C ILE A 191 -12.76 -9.05 19.11
N GLN A 192 -11.49 -8.63 19.27
CA GLN A 192 -10.74 -8.76 20.53
C GLN A 192 -10.97 -7.60 21.51
N GLY A 193 -11.58 -6.50 21.05
CA GLY A 193 -11.69 -5.26 21.81
C GLY A 193 -12.84 -5.22 22.82
N LYS A 194 -12.74 -4.32 23.81
CA LYS A 194 -13.91 -3.89 24.58
C LYS A 194 -14.90 -3.21 23.63
N ARG A 195 -16.15 -3.68 23.64
CA ARG A 195 -17.21 -3.24 22.73
C ARG A 195 -17.86 -1.97 23.26
N THR A 196 -17.38 -0.82 22.80
CA THR A 196 -18.02 0.48 23.06
C THR A 196 -18.59 1.03 21.77
N ASN A 197 -19.73 1.74 21.84
CA ASN A 197 -20.35 2.34 20.66
C ASN A 197 -19.40 3.27 19.90
N ARG A 198 -18.57 4.04 20.62
CA ARG A 198 -17.55 4.91 20.00
C ARG A 198 -16.50 4.11 19.23
N ARG A 199 -16.00 3.02 19.80
CA ARG A 199 -15.03 2.16 19.13
C ARG A 199 -15.65 1.46 17.92
N PHE A 200 -16.89 1.02 18.03
CA PHE A 200 -17.63 0.43 16.92
C PHE A 200 -17.79 1.42 15.75
N LEU A 201 -18.26 2.64 16.03
CA LEU A 201 -18.38 3.69 15.02
C LEU A 201 -17.03 4.04 14.37
N LEU A 202 -15.97 4.15 15.18
CA LEU A 202 -14.62 4.40 14.68
C LEU A 202 -14.13 3.25 13.79
N ILE A 203 -14.42 2.00 14.15
CA ILE A 203 -14.08 0.83 13.34
C ILE A 203 -14.84 0.85 12.01
N CYS A 204 -16.15 1.12 12.01
CA CYS A 204 -16.93 1.24 10.78
C CYS A 204 -16.38 2.34 9.86
N LEU A 205 -16.05 3.50 10.43
CA LEU A 205 -15.47 4.62 9.69
C LEU A 205 -14.13 4.25 9.08
N LEU A 206 -13.21 3.68 9.88
CA LEU A 206 -11.89 3.28 9.41
C LEU A 206 -11.98 2.18 8.35
N SER A 207 -12.80 1.14 8.55
CA SER A 207 -12.97 0.08 7.56
C SER A 207 -13.55 0.61 6.25
N GLY A 208 -14.55 1.50 6.33
CA GLY A 208 -15.17 2.13 5.17
C GLY A 208 -14.18 3.00 4.39
N LEU A 209 -13.38 3.83 5.08
CA LEU A 209 -12.34 4.65 4.46
C LEU A 209 -11.25 3.78 3.82
N THR A 210 -10.74 2.77 4.51
CA THR A 210 -9.70 1.88 3.98
C THR A 210 -10.21 1.12 2.75
N CYS A 211 -11.43 0.56 2.79
CA CYS A 211 -12.04 -0.10 1.62
C CYS A 211 -12.29 0.88 0.47
N GLY A 212 -12.86 2.05 0.76
CA GLY A 212 -13.18 3.05 -0.27
C GLY A 212 -11.95 3.58 -1.00
N ILE A 213 -10.87 3.88 -0.26
CA ILE A 213 -9.58 4.25 -0.87
C ILE A 213 -8.99 3.05 -1.60
N GLY A 214 -9.01 1.87 -0.99
CA GLY A 214 -8.46 0.65 -1.59
C GLY A 214 -9.11 0.26 -2.92
N ILE A 215 -10.43 0.45 -3.07
CA ILE A 215 -11.17 0.15 -4.32
C ILE A 215 -10.65 0.99 -5.50
N GLY A 216 -10.23 2.23 -5.25
CA GLY A 216 -9.64 3.09 -6.29
C GLY A 216 -8.21 2.70 -6.69
N PHE A 217 -7.54 1.85 -5.91
CA PHE A 217 -6.29 1.20 -6.31
C PHE A 217 -6.60 -0.06 -7.11
N ARG A 218 -7.49 -0.92 -6.58
CA ARG A 218 -7.87 -2.18 -7.20
C ARG A 218 -9.29 -2.56 -6.81
N ARG A 219 -10.11 -2.95 -7.78
CA ARG A 219 -11.55 -3.24 -7.57
C ARG A 219 -11.83 -4.53 -6.80
N ASP A 220 -10.90 -5.49 -6.80
CA ASP A 220 -11.03 -6.72 -6.01
C ASP A 220 -11.13 -6.47 -4.50
N LEU A 221 -10.80 -5.27 -4.03
CA LEU A 221 -10.99 -4.85 -2.64
C LEU A 221 -12.46 -4.71 -2.25
N LEU A 222 -13.39 -4.70 -3.21
CA LEU A 222 -14.82 -4.76 -2.96
C LEU A 222 -15.20 -6.04 -2.20
N MET A 223 -14.49 -7.15 -2.40
CA MET A 223 -14.71 -8.39 -1.63
C MET A 223 -14.45 -8.18 -0.12
N PHE A 224 -13.44 -7.39 0.24
CA PHE A 224 -13.15 -7.07 1.63
C PHE A 224 -14.15 -6.10 2.25
N PHE A 225 -14.77 -5.25 1.42
CA PHE A 225 -15.89 -4.42 1.87
C PHE A 225 -17.10 -5.29 2.25
N ILE A 226 -17.46 -6.27 1.41
CA ILE A 226 -18.55 -7.22 1.72
C ILE A 226 -18.22 -8.01 3.00
N LEU A 227 -16.99 -8.50 3.13
CA LEU A 227 -16.53 -9.19 4.34
C LEU A 227 -16.64 -8.29 5.58
N ALA A 228 -16.21 -7.04 5.50
CA ALA A 228 -16.30 -6.10 6.60
C ALA A 228 -17.77 -5.85 7.01
N LEU A 229 -18.67 -5.65 6.04
CA LEU A 229 -20.10 -5.52 6.30
C LEU A 229 -20.68 -6.77 6.98
N PHE A 230 -20.32 -7.95 6.51
CA PHE A 230 -20.75 -9.22 7.11
C PHE A 230 -20.32 -9.34 8.57
N VAL A 231 -19.04 -9.08 8.87
CA VAL A 231 -18.52 -9.13 10.24
C VAL A 231 -19.19 -8.07 11.12
N LEU A 232 -19.35 -6.85 10.62
CA LEU A 232 -20.00 -5.75 11.35
C LEU A 232 -21.48 -6.04 11.63
N SER A 233 -22.16 -6.80 10.77
CA SER A 233 -23.57 -7.18 10.93
C SER A 233 -23.75 -8.29 11.97
N ILE A 234 -22.80 -9.23 12.04
CA ILE A 234 -22.85 -10.36 12.98
C ILE A 234 -22.44 -9.94 14.38
N VAL A 235 -21.41 -9.08 14.51
CA VAL A 235 -20.90 -8.67 15.82
C VAL A 235 -22.00 -7.88 16.55
N PRO A 236 -22.66 -8.46 17.58
CA PRO A 236 -23.84 -7.87 18.16
C PRO A 236 -23.47 -6.59 18.91
N LYS A 237 -24.38 -5.61 18.88
CA LYS A 237 -24.24 -4.28 19.50
C LYS A 237 -24.19 -4.31 21.05
N GLN A 238 -24.14 -5.47 21.72
CA GLN A 238 -24.34 -5.55 23.18
C GLN A 238 -23.39 -6.44 24.00
N ASN A 239 -23.31 -6.05 25.28
CA ASN A 239 -22.24 -6.17 26.27
C ASN A 239 -22.03 -7.54 26.97
N HIS A 240 -22.52 -8.66 26.44
CA HIS A 240 -22.45 -9.94 27.17
C HIS A 240 -21.90 -11.09 26.32
N ILE A 241 -20.61 -11.02 25.97
CA ILE A 241 -19.86 -12.24 25.60
C ILE A 241 -18.69 -12.38 26.58
N PRO A 242 -18.56 -13.53 27.28
CA PRO A 242 -17.45 -13.76 28.19
C PRO A 242 -16.14 -13.62 27.43
N LYS A 243 -15.19 -12.89 28.04
CA LYS A 243 -13.84 -12.73 27.48
C LYS A 243 -13.21 -14.11 27.34
N ILE A 244 -12.76 -14.45 26.14
CA ILE A 244 -11.69 -15.45 26.02
C ILE A 244 -10.46 -14.79 26.64
N PRO A 245 -9.87 -15.35 27.71
CA PRO A 245 -8.71 -14.76 28.34
C PRO A 245 -7.52 -14.91 27.39
N VAL A 246 -7.24 -13.87 26.62
CA VAL A 246 -5.96 -13.70 25.94
C VAL A 246 -5.22 -12.57 26.65
N ARG A 247 -3.99 -12.90 27.07
CA ARG A 247 -3.08 -12.19 27.98
C ARG A 247 -3.01 -10.67 27.86
#